data_AF-F7NMM6-F1
#
_entry.id   AF-F7NMM6-F1
#
_cell.length_a   1.000
_cell.length_b   1.000
_cell.length_c   1.000
_cell.angle_alpha   90.00
_cell.angle_beta   90.00
_cell.angle_gamma   90.00
#
_symmetry.space_group_name_H-M   'P 1'
#
loop_
_entity.id
_entity.type
_entity.pdbx_description
1 polymer ?
#
loop_
_entity_poly.entity_id
_entity_poly.type
_entity_poly.pdbx_seq_one_letter_code
_entity_poly.pdbx_strand_id
1 'polypeptide(L)'
;AQNVQVHQSDPNPVTEPEDPNPGEQPPQPAEPPTGEQPTTPDPSVIQPELPDLPDLPGSTFTPAPVAKPDHLPLVADTTAPVAYQPIIDRAANGVALVQIATPTAGGVSRNLYTHFNIDPSGLILNNTTEYTQTQLGGYIDANHRLNGVSAPTILSEVTSPHLSHLNGYLEVAGAQANLVIANANGISVNGFGTINAREITLSTAQPTDWQNLTYAPAATGDIRVEGDGLNAATADHLSLRTRNFTNIASELRAQHLTLTADGKLANSGAISATDTARLSGQTLTN
;
A
#
# COMPACT_ATOMS: atom_id res chain seq x y z
N ALA A 1 -54.25 -75.11 20.82
CA ALA A 1 -53.37 -74.43 21.78
C ALA A 1 -51.94 -74.92 21.53
N GLN A 2 -51.13 -74.14 20.83
CA GLN A 2 -49.73 -74.47 20.55
C GLN A 2 -48.85 -73.73 21.55
N ASN A 3 -48.16 -74.49 22.40
CA ASN A 3 -47.07 -74.00 23.24
C ASN A 3 -45.81 -73.88 22.37
N VAL A 4 -45.26 -72.68 22.25
CA VAL A 4 -43.92 -72.46 21.67
C VAL A 4 -42.96 -72.24 22.84
N GLN A 5 -42.07 -73.21 23.07
CA GLN A 5 -40.91 -73.04 23.95
C GLN A 5 -39.87 -72.20 23.23
N VAL A 6 -39.43 -71.12 23.87
CA VAL A 6 -38.35 -70.24 23.38
C VAL A 6 -37.03 -70.81 23.91
N HIS A 7 -36.12 -71.20 23.02
CA HIS A 7 -34.74 -71.56 23.37
C HIS A 7 -33.92 -70.26 23.39
N GLN A 8 -33.50 -69.81 24.56
CA GLN A 8 -32.49 -68.74 24.66
C GLN A 8 -31.13 -69.37 24.39
N SER A 9 -30.44 -68.87 23.37
CA SER A 9 -29.04 -69.18 23.10
C SER A 9 -28.18 -68.37 24.06
N ASP A 10 -27.29 -69.04 24.79
CA ASP A 10 -26.30 -68.36 25.62
C ASP A 10 -25.42 -67.42 24.77
N PRO A 11 -25.03 -66.25 25.28
CA PRO A 11 -24.09 -65.38 24.58
C PRO A 11 -22.69 -66.03 24.55
N ASN A 12 -22.03 -65.94 23.39
CA ASN A 12 -20.64 -66.37 23.24
C ASN A 12 -19.72 -65.66 24.25
N PRO A 13 -18.65 -66.33 24.74
CA PRO A 13 -17.69 -65.70 25.63
C PRO A 13 -17.03 -64.52 24.92
N VAL A 14 -17.05 -63.36 25.57
CA VAL A 14 -16.31 -62.18 25.14
C VAL A 14 -14.84 -62.46 25.39
N THR A 15 -14.05 -62.60 24.32
CA THR A 15 -12.59 -62.53 24.41
C THR A 15 -12.20 -61.14 24.88
N GLU A 16 -11.62 -61.08 26.08
CA GLU A 16 -11.00 -59.88 26.66
C GLU A 16 -9.83 -59.46 25.76
N PRO A 17 -9.68 -58.17 25.42
CA PRO A 17 -8.54 -57.71 24.63
C PRO A 17 -7.25 -57.86 25.45
N GLU A 18 -6.20 -58.38 24.83
CA GLU A 18 -4.87 -58.49 25.46
C GLU A 18 -4.38 -57.11 25.93
N ASP A 19 -3.90 -57.05 27.17
CA ASP A 19 -3.28 -55.86 27.76
C ASP A 19 -2.06 -55.45 26.91
N PRO A 20 -1.94 -54.17 26.53
CA PRO A 20 -0.78 -53.72 25.77
C PRO A 20 0.48 -53.77 26.64
N ASN A 21 1.56 -54.28 26.04
CA ASN A 21 2.91 -54.38 26.58
C ASN A 21 3.36 -53.08 27.32
N PRO A 22 3.90 -53.11 28.55
CA PRO A 22 4.16 -51.90 29.35
C PRO A 22 5.35 -51.05 28.89
N GLY A 23 5.90 -51.29 27.70
CA GLY A 23 7.21 -50.78 27.27
C GLY A 23 7.22 -49.82 26.09
N GLU A 24 6.12 -49.61 25.37
CA GLU A 24 6.08 -48.72 24.20
C GLU A 24 5.19 -47.52 24.49
N GLN A 25 5.83 -46.45 24.95
CA GLN A 25 5.19 -45.14 25.03
C GLN A 25 4.86 -44.69 23.60
N PRO A 26 3.60 -44.33 23.27
CA PRO A 26 3.27 -43.82 21.94
C PRO A 26 4.18 -42.64 21.60
N PRO A 27 4.60 -42.48 20.33
CA PRO A 27 5.45 -41.36 19.95
C PRO A 27 4.77 -40.07 20.40
N GLN A 28 5.48 -39.31 21.23
CA GLN A 28 5.02 -38.00 21.66
C GLN A 28 4.74 -37.17 20.40
N PRO A 29 3.60 -36.46 20.30
CA PRO A 29 3.40 -35.51 19.21
C PRO A 29 4.63 -34.62 19.14
N ALA A 30 5.20 -34.45 17.94
CA ALA A 30 6.27 -33.49 17.76
C ALA A 30 5.81 -32.16 18.38
N GLU A 31 6.63 -31.60 19.27
CA GLU A 31 6.36 -30.25 19.76
C GLU A 31 6.13 -29.38 18.54
N PRO A 32 5.06 -28.56 18.51
CA PRO A 32 4.90 -27.59 17.44
C PRO A 32 6.23 -26.83 17.36
N PRO A 33 6.76 -26.58 16.14
CA PRO A 33 8.00 -25.83 16.02
C PRO A 33 7.85 -24.61 16.91
N THR A 34 8.78 -24.44 17.86
CA THR A 34 8.78 -23.29 18.77
C THR A 34 8.63 -22.09 17.88
N GLY A 35 7.43 -21.52 17.85
CA GLY A 35 7.15 -20.40 16.97
C GLY A 35 8.23 -19.39 17.27
N GLU A 36 8.97 -18.98 16.24
CA GLU A 36 9.85 -17.84 16.40
C GLU A 36 8.97 -16.75 17.02
N GLN A 37 9.24 -16.46 18.30
CA GLN A 37 8.54 -15.43 19.03
C GLN A 37 8.60 -14.19 18.14
N PRO A 38 7.48 -13.47 17.91
CA PRO A 38 7.47 -12.31 17.04
C PRO A 38 8.69 -11.47 17.37
N THR A 39 9.66 -11.45 16.45
CA THR A 39 10.87 -10.68 16.68
C THR A 39 10.37 -9.25 16.79
N THR A 40 10.76 -8.59 17.88
CA THR A 40 10.59 -7.15 18.02
C THR A 40 10.99 -6.50 16.69
N PRO A 41 10.20 -5.55 16.16
CA PRO A 41 10.50 -4.90 14.89
C PRO A 41 11.97 -4.49 14.89
N ASP A 42 12.73 -4.92 13.89
CA ASP A 42 14.09 -4.46 13.72
C ASP A 42 14.04 -2.94 13.53
N PRO A 43 14.59 -2.13 14.44
CA PRO A 43 14.64 -0.67 14.27
C PRO A 43 15.48 -0.25 13.06
N SER A 44 16.13 -1.20 12.39
CA SER A 44 16.92 -1.05 11.17
C SER A 44 16.12 -1.22 9.88
N VAL A 45 14.77 -1.29 9.93
CA VAL A 45 13.97 -0.98 8.73
C VAL A 45 14.02 0.54 8.52
N ILE A 46 15.18 0.97 8.06
CA ILE A 46 15.47 2.32 7.64
C ILE A 46 14.66 2.47 6.34
N GLN A 47 13.68 3.39 6.33
CA GLN A 47 13.20 3.97 5.08
C GLN A 47 14.41 4.16 4.16
N PRO A 48 14.39 3.76 2.88
CA PRO A 48 15.55 3.99 2.05
C PRO A 48 15.86 5.49 2.08
N GLU A 49 16.97 5.86 2.74
CA GLU A 49 17.47 7.22 2.66
C GLU A 49 17.72 7.49 1.18
N LEU A 50 17.32 8.68 0.72
CA LEU A 50 17.66 9.16 -0.60
C LEU A 50 19.18 9.07 -0.75
N PRO A 51 19.73 8.25 -1.68
CA PRO A 51 21.18 8.18 -1.84
C PRO A 51 21.72 9.54 -2.28
N ASP A 52 22.79 10.00 -1.66
CA ASP A 52 23.50 11.23 -2.03
C ASP A 52 23.78 11.24 -3.54
N LEU A 53 23.50 12.37 -4.20
CA LEU A 53 23.84 12.56 -5.61
C LEU A 53 25.37 12.47 -5.78
N PRO A 54 25.89 11.88 -6.87
CA PRO A 54 27.29 12.04 -7.22
C PRO A 54 27.58 13.54 -7.37
N ASP A 55 28.55 14.03 -6.58
CA ASP A 55 28.95 15.43 -6.47
C ASP A 55 29.05 16.12 -7.83
N LEU A 56 28.07 16.99 -8.12
CA LEU A 56 28.34 18.14 -8.98
C LEU A 56 29.20 19.10 -8.15
N PRO A 57 30.40 19.50 -8.58
CA PRO A 57 31.24 20.38 -7.79
C PRO A 57 30.50 21.69 -7.48
N GLY A 58 30.13 21.87 -6.21
CA GLY A 58 29.64 23.14 -5.66
C GLY A 58 28.14 23.26 -5.32
N SER A 59 27.35 22.19 -5.31
CA SER A 59 25.92 22.30 -4.94
C SER A 59 25.48 21.17 -3.99
N THR A 60 25.80 21.28 -2.70
CA THR A 60 25.12 20.50 -1.67
C THR A 60 23.71 21.07 -1.50
N PHE A 61 22.73 20.48 -2.16
CA PHE A 61 21.33 20.80 -1.92
C PHE A 61 20.90 20.16 -0.60
N THR A 62 20.87 20.94 0.48
CA THR A 62 20.32 20.47 1.76
C THR A 62 18.87 20.97 1.85
N PRO A 63 17.86 20.10 1.74
CA PRO A 63 16.48 20.51 1.91
C PRO A 63 16.25 21.10 3.31
N ALA A 64 15.37 22.10 3.40
CA ALA A 64 15.00 22.66 4.70
C ALA A 64 14.09 21.66 5.44
N PRO A 65 14.36 21.33 6.72
CA PRO A 65 13.51 20.40 7.46
C PRO A 65 12.11 20.99 7.64
N VAL A 66 11.10 20.26 7.16
CA VAL A 66 9.68 20.58 7.34
C VAL A 66 9.06 19.52 8.23
N ALA A 67 8.46 19.94 9.35
CA ALA A 67 7.83 19.02 10.29
C ALA A 67 6.71 18.21 9.61
N LYS A 68 6.70 16.89 9.84
CA LYS A 68 5.65 15.99 9.36
C LYS A 68 4.63 15.78 10.47
N PRO A 69 3.35 16.12 10.28
CA PRO A 69 2.32 15.63 11.17
C PRO A 69 2.30 14.10 11.15
N ASP A 70 2.15 13.51 12.33
CA ASP A 70 1.92 12.09 12.56
C ASP A 70 0.43 11.83 12.86
N HIS A 71 0.06 10.55 12.93
CA HIS A 71 -1.31 10.11 13.23
C HIS A 71 -2.37 10.70 12.29
N LEU A 72 -2.02 10.81 11.01
CA LEU A 72 -2.90 11.34 9.99
C LEU A 72 -4.07 10.39 9.75
N PRO A 73 -5.29 10.92 9.56
CA PRO A 73 -6.46 10.08 9.35
C PRO A 73 -6.35 9.32 8.03
N LEU A 74 -6.55 8.00 8.09
CA LEU A 74 -6.75 7.15 6.92
C LEU A 74 -8.12 6.48 7.08
N VAL A 75 -9.10 6.94 6.29
CA VAL A 75 -10.51 6.64 6.54
C VAL A 75 -11.20 6.33 5.22
N ALA A 76 -11.72 5.11 5.10
CA ALA A 76 -12.57 4.70 3.98
C ALA A 76 -13.82 5.57 3.88
N ASP A 77 -14.33 5.78 2.67
CA ASP A 77 -15.62 6.45 2.47
C ASP A 77 -16.76 5.45 2.69
N THR A 78 -17.36 5.50 3.88
CA THR A 78 -18.48 4.60 4.24
C THR A 78 -19.77 4.92 3.48
N THR A 79 -19.84 6.04 2.76
CA THR A 79 -21.00 6.41 1.92
C THR A 79 -20.87 5.88 0.49
N ALA A 80 -19.68 5.46 0.09
CA ALA A 80 -19.42 4.83 -1.21
C ALA A 80 -20.09 3.45 -1.34
N PRO A 81 -20.28 2.92 -2.57
CA PRO A 81 -20.64 1.53 -2.75
C PRO A 81 -19.64 0.59 -2.04
N VAL A 82 -20.15 -0.41 -1.31
CA VAL A 82 -19.35 -1.35 -0.49
C VAL A 82 -18.20 -2.00 -1.28
N ALA A 83 -18.42 -2.25 -2.58
CA ALA A 83 -17.39 -2.79 -3.47
C ALA A 83 -16.11 -1.94 -3.55
N TYR A 84 -16.20 -0.63 -3.32
CA TYR A 84 -15.07 0.31 -3.39
C TYR A 84 -14.62 0.82 -2.02
N GLN A 85 -15.20 0.31 -0.93
CA GLN A 85 -14.75 0.62 0.42
C GLN A 85 -13.54 -0.26 0.76
N PRO A 86 -12.33 0.29 0.92
CA PRO A 86 -11.20 -0.46 1.45
C PRO A 86 -11.45 -0.86 2.91
N ILE A 87 -10.79 -1.93 3.38
CA ILE A 87 -10.73 -2.22 4.82
C ILE A 87 -9.40 -1.69 5.32
N ILE A 88 -9.44 -0.86 6.36
CA ILE A 88 -8.26 -0.30 7.00
C ILE A 88 -7.94 -1.15 8.22
N ASP A 89 -6.70 -1.61 8.30
CA ASP A 89 -6.15 -2.46 9.34
C ASP A 89 -4.73 -2.00 9.70
N ARG A 90 -4.00 -2.80 10.48
CA ARG A 90 -2.60 -2.58 10.81
C ARG A 90 -1.79 -3.86 10.69
N ALA A 91 -0.56 -3.73 10.21
CA ALA A 91 0.43 -4.80 10.32
C ALA A 91 0.82 -5.01 11.79
N ALA A 92 1.51 -6.13 12.08
CA ALA A 92 1.88 -6.51 13.44
C ALA A 92 2.72 -5.44 14.17
N ASN A 93 3.53 -4.68 13.42
CA ASN A 93 4.34 -3.58 13.94
C ASN A 93 3.61 -2.22 14.01
N GLY A 94 2.32 -2.18 13.67
CA GLY A 94 1.46 -0.99 13.78
C GLY A 94 1.36 -0.14 12.52
N VAL A 95 2.16 -0.39 11.47
CA VAL A 95 2.06 0.30 10.18
C VAL A 95 0.65 0.12 9.60
N ALA A 96 0.07 1.19 9.06
CA ALA A 96 -1.25 1.15 8.46
C ALA A 96 -1.27 0.18 7.27
N LEU A 97 -2.31 -0.64 7.19
CA LEU A 97 -2.50 -1.63 6.13
C LEU A 97 -3.88 -1.47 5.53
N VAL A 98 -3.96 -1.50 4.20
CA VAL A 98 -5.21 -1.42 3.46
C VAL A 98 -5.45 -2.73 2.73
N GLN A 99 -6.53 -3.41 3.06
CA GLN A 99 -7.07 -4.48 2.23
C GLN A 99 -7.83 -3.83 1.07
N ILE A 100 -7.15 -3.70 -0.06
CA ILE A 100 -7.70 -3.06 -1.27
C ILE A 100 -8.95 -3.82 -1.76
N ALA A 101 -9.82 -3.10 -2.44
CA ALA A 101 -10.99 -3.64 -3.09
C ALA A 101 -10.64 -4.68 -4.18
N THR A 102 -11.57 -5.59 -4.46
CA THR A 102 -11.45 -6.53 -5.58
C THR A 102 -11.25 -5.76 -6.89
N PRO A 103 -10.25 -6.11 -7.72
CA PRO A 103 -10.06 -5.46 -9.01
C PRO A 103 -11.23 -5.74 -9.95
N THR A 104 -11.52 -4.81 -10.85
CA THR A 104 -12.44 -5.04 -11.96
C THR A 104 -11.85 -6.02 -12.99
N ALA A 105 -12.65 -6.44 -13.97
CA ALA A 105 -12.15 -7.18 -15.12
C ALA A 105 -11.05 -6.43 -15.91
N GLY A 106 -11.02 -5.09 -15.84
CA GLY A 106 -9.97 -4.26 -16.40
C GLY A 106 -8.72 -4.15 -15.51
N GLY A 107 -8.70 -4.78 -14.34
CA GLY A 107 -7.56 -4.83 -13.43
C GLY A 107 -7.43 -3.65 -12.47
N VAL A 108 -8.41 -2.74 -12.43
CA VAL A 108 -8.39 -1.59 -11.51
C VAL A 108 -9.07 -1.94 -10.19
N SER A 109 -8.34 -1.91 -9.08
CA SER A 109 -8.89 -1.86 -7.72
C SER A 109 -9.16 -0.41 -7.35
N ARG A 110 -10.45 -0.02 -7.24
CA ARG A 110 -10.85 1.32 -6.84
C ARG A 110 -11.19 1.36 -5.36
N ASN A 111 -10.53 2.25 -4.64
CA ASN A 111 -10.62 2.41 -3.19
C ASN A 111 -10.99 3.86 -2.88
N LEU A 112 -12.15 4.07 -2.25
CA LEU A 112 -12.69 5.39 -1.95
C LEU A 112 -12.49 5.75 -0.48
N TYR A 113 -12.01 6.98 -0.25
CA TYR A 113 -11.62 7.47 1.06
C TYR A 113 -12.26 8.82 1.35
N THR A 114 -12.62 9.05 2.61
CA THR A 114 -12.80 10.42 3.10
C THR A 114 -11.48 11.05 3.50
N HIS A 115 -10.50 10.25 3.93
CA HIS A 115 -9.15 10.72 4.22
C HIS A 115 -8.17 9.68 3.70
N PHE A 116 -7.28 10.10 2.80
CA PHE A 116 -6.17 9.27 2.33
C PHE A 116 -4.88 10.00 2.63
N ASN A 117 -4.24 9.61 3.73
CA ASN A 117 -2.96 10.14 4.17
C ASN A 117 -1.99 8.99 4.42
N ILE A 118 -0.70 9.29 4.33
CA ILE A 118 0.38 8.36 4.62
C ILE A 118 1.21 8.98 5.73
N ASP A 119 1.24 8.31 6.88
CA ASP A 119 2.07 8.71 8.01
C ASP A 119 3.56 8.51 7.69
N PRO A 120 4.47 9.14 8.45
CA PRO A 120 5.90 8.87 8.35
C PRO A 120 6.26 7.38 8.49
N SER A 121 5.50 6.61 9.28
CA SER A 121 5.69 5.15 9.41
C SER A 121 5.35 4.37 8.13
N GLY A 122 4.71 5.01 7.15
CA GLY A 122 4.33 4.41 5.87
C GLY A 122 2.94 3.79 5.85
N LEU A 123 2.60 3.22 4.69
CA LEU A 123 1.32 2.59 4.39
C LEU A 123 1.55 1.36 3.51
N ILE A 124 0.86 0.26 3.82
CA ILE A 124 0.86 -0.96 3.00
C ILE A 124 -0.47 -1.09 2.28
N LEU A 125 -0.44 -1.21 0.95
CA LEU A 125 -1.58 -1.67 0.15
C LEU A 125 -1.44 -3.19 -0.05
N ASN A 126 -2.32 -3.95 0.58
CA ASN A 126 -2.29 -5.41 0.52
C ASN A 126 -2.87 -5.91 -0.82
N ASN A 127 -1.97 -6.17 -1.78
CA ASN A 127 -2.26 -6.71 -3.10
C ASN A 127 -1.85 -8.19 -3.23
N THR A 128 -1.62 -8.88 -2.11
CA THR A 128 -1.16 -10.28 -2.13
C THR A 128 -2.31 -11.28 -2.03
N THR A 129 -2.17 -12.39 -2.76
CA THR A 129 -3.10 -13.53 -2.74
C THR A 129 -2.61 -14.67 -1.85
N GLU A 130 -1.46 -14.49 -1.19
CA GLU A 130 -0.81 -15.46 -0.32
C GLU A 130 -0.17 -14.77 0.89
N TYR A 131 0.35 -15.54 1.85
CA TYR A 131 1.11 -15.00 2.98
C TYR A 131 2.40 -14.34 2.46
N THR A 132 2.68 -13.09 2.83
CA THR A 132 3.76 -12.31 2.20
C THR A 132 4.54 -11.50 3.23
N GLN A 133 5.87 -11.50 3.10
CA GLN A 133 6.73 -10.58 3.84
C GLN A 133 6.75 -9.21 3.16
N THR A 134 6.39 -8.17 3.90
CA THR A 134 6.51 -6.77 3.50
C THR A 134 7.74 -6.13 4.13
N GLN A 135 8.25 -5.08 3.50
CA GLN A 135 9.37 -4.30 4.01
C GLN A 135 8.93 -3.40 5.16
N LEU A 136 7.75 -2.77 5.07
CA LEU A 136 7.26 -1.84 6.07
C LEU A 136 6.60 -2.54 7.26
N GLY A 137 5.94 -3.67 7.06
CA GLY A 137 5.02 -4.27 8.05
C GLY A 137 5.41 -5.65 8.57
N GLY A 138 6.50 -6.25 8.05
CA GLY A 138 6.79 -7.66 8.27
C GLY A 138 5.79 -8.55 7.54
N TYR A 139 5.53 -9.74 8.07
CA TYR A 139 4.60 -10.67 7.43
C TYR A 139 3.13 -10.25 7.57
N ILE A 140 2.38 -10.37 6.47
CA ILE A 140 0.94 -10.11 6.41
C ILE A 140 0.22 -11.28 5.73
N ASP A 141 -1.06 -11.48 6.09
CA ASP A 141 -1.93 -12.45 5.44
C ASP A 141 -2.41 -11.98 4.06
N ALA A 142 -2.85 -12.94 3.24
CA ALA A 142 -3.47 -12.69 1.95
C ALA A 142 -4.68 -11.75 2.07
N ASN A 143 -4.84 -10.85 1.09
CA ASN A 143 -6.07 -10.10 0.96
C ASN A 143 -7.17 -10.99 0.36
N HIS A 144 -8.02 -11.54 1.23
CA HIS A 144 -9.12 -12.42 0.83
C HIS A 144 -10.15 -11.75 -0.12
N ARG A 145 -10.17 -10.42 -0.23
CA ARG A 145 -11.04 -9.71 -1.17
C ARG A 145 -10.63 -9.91 -2.62
N LEU A 146 -9.36 -10.25 -2.87
CA LEU A 146 -8.82 -10.39 -4.22
C LEU A 146 -9.34 -11.65 -4.92
N ASN A 147 -9.88 -12.63 -4.17
CA ASN A 147 -10.36 -13.92 -4.71
C ASN A 147 -9.31 -14.60 -5.62
N GLY A 148 -8.03 -14.50 -5.24
CA GLY A 148 -6.91 -15.08 -5.99
C GLY A 148 -6.41 -14.24 -7.18
N VAL A 149 -6.95 -13.04 -7.40
CA VAL A 149 -6.52 -12.14 -8.49
C VAL A 149 -6.06 -10.80 -7.95
N SER A 150 -4.75 -10.55 -8.02
CA SER A 150 -4.15 -9.26 -7.69
C SER A 150 -4.52 -8.15 -8.67
N ALA A 151 -4.52 -6.91 -8.20
CA ALA A 151 -4.79 -5.74 -9.01
C ALA A 151 -3.49 -5.22 -9.68
N PRO A 152 -3.40 -5.17 -11.03
CA PRO A 152 -2.30 -4.49 -11.71
C PRO A 152 -2.33 -2.97 -11.53
N THR A 153 -3.49 -2.39 -11.17
CA THR A 153 -3.64 -0.95 -10.90
C THR A 153 -4.46 -0.75 -9.63
N ILE A 154 -3.95 0.06 -8.71
CA ILE A 154 -4.64 0.44 -7.48
C ILE A 154 -4.91 1.94 -7.51
N LEU A 155 -6.20 2.29 -7.57
CA LEU A 155 -6.70 3.66 -7.48
C LEU A 155 -7.15 3.95 -6.04
N SER A 156 -6.51 4.93 -5.41
CA SER A 156 -6.95 5.53 -4.15
C SER A 156 -7.48 6.92 -4.41
N GLU A 157 -8.78 7.11 -4.20
CA GLU A 157 -9.49 8.34 -4.56
C GLU A 157 -10.19 8.93 -3.34
N VAL A 158 -9.96 10.22 -3.10
CA VAL A 158 -10.59 10.98 -2.02
C VAL A 158 -11.86 11.66 -2.52
N THR A 159 -12.99 11.37 -1.86
CA THR A 159 -14.32 11.85 -2.23
C THR A 159 -14.84 12.98 -1.33
N SER A 160 -14.14 13.25 -0.23
CA SER A 160 -14.43 14.33 0.72
C SER A 160 -13.76 15.66 0.29
N PRO A 161 -13.94 16.77 1.04
CA PRO A 161 -13.21 18.01 0.77
C PRO A 161 -11.81 18.08 1.40
N HIS A 162 -11.27 16.97 1.92
CA HIS A 162 -9.98 16.94 2.62
C HIS A 162 -8.80 16.73 1.66
N LEU A 163 -7.70 17.45 1.91
CA LEU A 163 -6.44 17.25 1.19
C LEU A 163 -5.69 16.01 1.69
N SER A 164 -4.79 15.47 0.86
CA SER A 164 -3.93 14.34 1.22
C SER A 164 -2.54 14.79 1.63
N HIS A 165 -2.01 14.22 2.71
CA HIS A 165 -0.63 14.35 3.17
C HIS A 165 0.09 13.02 2.95
N LEU A 166 1.17 13.04 2.17
CA LEU A 166 1.98 11.87 1.86
C LEU A 166 3.37 12.05 2.52
N ASN A 167 3.50 11.56 3.75
CA ASN A 167 4.65 11.85 4.63
C ASN A 167 5.64 10.67 4.78
N GLY A 168 5.41 9.57 4.08
CA GLY A 168 6.24 8.36 4.15
C GLY A 168 6.08 7.46 2.93
N TYR A 169 6.62 6.24 3.03
CA TYR A 169 6.59 5.28 1.94
C TYR A 169 5.26 4.53 1.82
N LEU A 170 4.83 4.27 0.60
CA LEU A 170 3.72 3.37 0.27
C LEU A 170 4.27 2.07 -0.33
N GLU A 171 3.97 0.95 0.31
CA GLU A 171 4.34 -0.38 -0.17
C GLU A 171 3.16 -1.11 -0.81
N VAL A 172 3.35 -1.68 -1.99
CA VAL A 172 2.43 -2.67 -2.56
C VAL A 172 2.88 -4.06 -2.12
N ALA A 173 2.14 -4.72 -1.25
CA ALA A 173 2.47 -6.07 -0.83
C ALA A 173 2.06 -7.10 -1.90
N GLY A 174 2.95 -8.06 -2.20
CA GLY A 174 2.70 -9.11 -3.19
C GLY A 174 2.98 -8.65 -4.62
N ALA A 175 1.99 -8.83 -5.50
CA ALA A 175 2.16 -8.50 -6.92
C ALA A 175 2.37 -6.99 -7.12
N GLN A 176 3.40 -6.62 -7.88
CA GLN A 176 3.71 -5.24 -8.26
C GLN A 176 2.50 -4.59 -8.97
N ALA A 177 2.23 -3.32 -8.69
CA ALA A 177 1.10 -2.60 -9.28
C ALA A 177 1.44 -1.16 -9.68
N ASN A 178 0.61 -0.59 -10.55
CA ASN A 178 0.53 0.84 -10.78
C ASN A 178 -0.26 1.48 -9.64
N LEU A 179 0.20 2.63 -9.16
CA LEU A 179 -0.44 3.41 -8.10
C LEU A 179 -1.03 4.70 -8.66
N VAL A 180 -2.29 4.96 -8.34
CA VAL A 180 -2.96 6.22 -8.66
C VAL A 180 -3.52 6.79 -7.36
N ILE A 181 -3.06 7.98 -6.98
CA ILE A 181 -3.61 8.75 -5.85
C ILE A 181 -4.30 9.97 -6.44
N ALA A 182 -5.64 9.99 -6.34
CA ALA A 182 -6.48 11.03 -6.87
C ALA A 182 -7.16 11.81 -5.75
N ASN A 183 -6.83 13.10 -5.62
CA ASN A 183 -7.48 13.99 -4.66
C ASN A 183 -7.67 15.39 -5.28
N ALA A 184 -8.92 15.68 -5.67
CA ALA A 184 -9.29 16.96 -6.29
C ALA A 184 -9.08 18.18 -5.36
N ASN A 185 -8.92 17.97 -4.05
CA ASN A 185 -8.69 19.03 -3.07
C ASN A 185 -7.21 19.43 -2.96
N GLY A 186 -6.29 18.54 -3.35
CA GLY A 186 -4.85 18.78 -3.31
C GLY A 186 -4.06 17.66 -2.62
N ILE A 187 -2.75 17.67 -2.87
CA ILE A 187 -1.79 16.69 -2.34
C ILE A 187 -0.56 17.43 -1.83
N SER A 188 -0.27 17.28 -0.54
CA SER A 188 0.96 17.71 0.13
C SER A 188 1.90 16.52 0.26
N VAL A 189 3.16 16.72 -0.13
CA VAL A 189 4.19 15.69 -0.18
C VAL A 189 5.39 16.14 0.64
N ASN A 190 5.81 15.28 1.58
CA ASN A 190 7.01 15.47 2.39
C ASN A 190 7.64 14.10 2.70
N GLY A 191 8.50 13.61 1.80
CA GLY A 191 9.14 12.29 1.90
C GLY A 191 8.28 11.14 1.39
N PHE A 192 7.40 11.40 0.41
CA PHE A 192 6.65 10.33 -0.23
C PHE A 192 7.57 9.49 -1.10
N GLY A 193 7.53 8.18 -0.92
CA GLY A 193 8.20 7.22 -1.78
C GLY A 193 7.36 5.95 -1.92
N THR A 194 7.83 5.02 -2.74
CA THR A 194 7.13 3.75 -2.96
C THR A 194 8.02 2.55 -2.90
N ILE A 195 7.46 1.42 -2.49
CA ILE A 195 8.06 0.09 -2.54
C ILE A 195 7.16 -0.78 -3.41
N ASN A 196 7.76 -1.48 -4.38
CA ASN A 196 7.05 -2.41 -5.28
C ASN A 196 5.92 -1.75 -6.10
N ALA A 197 6.09 -0.47 -6.46
CA ALA A 197 5.24 0.22 -7.42
C ALA A 197 5.93 0.29 -8.78
N ARG A 198 5.19 0.06 -9.87
CA ARG A 198 5.72 0.15 -11.24
C ARG A 198 5.58 1.56 -11.80
N GLU A 199 4.39 2.13 -11.70
CA GLU A 199 4.08 3.49 -12.13
C GLU A 199 3.35 4.23 -11.00
N ILE A 200 3.57 5.53 -10.88
CA ILE A 200 2.97 6.37 -9.86
C ILE A 200 2.27 7.54 -10.55
N THR A 201 0.99 7.74 -10.28
CA THR A 201 0.24 8.93 -10.69
C THR A 201 -0.30 9.65 -9.46
N LEU A 202 0.10 10.91 -9.28
CA LEU A 202 -0.55 11.83 -8.35
C LEU A 202 -1.40 12.81 -9.16
N SER A 203 -2.71 12.82 -8.94
CA SER A 203 -3.65 13.65 -9.69
C SER A 203 -4.56 14.46 -8.78
N THR A 204 -4.71 15.75 -9.09
CA THR A 204 -5.78 16.59 -8.53
C THR A 204 -6.86 16.90 -9.57
N ALA A 205 -6.85 16.21 -10.71
CA ALA A 205 -7.98 16.11 -11.62
C ALA A 205 -8.84 14.90 -11.23
N GLN A 206 -10.15 15.11 -11.17
CA GLN A 206 -11.11 14.06 -10.82
C GLN A 206 -11.14 12.96 -11.89
N PRO A 207 -11.05 11.66 -11.53
CA PRO A 207 -11.32 10.57 -12.46
C PRO A 207 -12.78 10.61 -12.94
N THR A 208 -13.00 10.82 -14.25
CA THR A 208 -14.34 10.81 -14.87
C THR A 208 -14.72 9.44 -15.41
N ASP A 209 -13.71 8.67 -15.82
CA ASP A 209 -13.83 7.25 -16.10
C ASP A 209 -12.63 6.53 -15.46
N TRP A 210 -12.84 6.10 -14.23
CA TRP A 210 -11.83 5.48 -13.38
C TRP A 210 -11.39 4.08 -13.88
N GLN A 211 -12.20 3.41 -14.71
CA GLN A 211 -11.83 2.09 -15.24
C GLN A 211 -10.72 2.22 -16.29
N ASN A 212 -10.77 3.31 -17.05
CA ASN A 212 -9.77 3.64 -18.08
C ASN A 212 -8.80 4.74 -17.61
N LEU A 213 -8.82 5.12 -16.33
CA LEU A 213 -8.05 6.22 -15.76
C LEU A 213 -8.12 7.52 -16.58
N THR A 214 -9.31 7.83 -17.10
CA THR A 214 -9.57 9.11 -17.77
C THR A 214 -9.98 10.14 -16.72
N TYR A 215 -9.34 11.30 -16.79
CA TYR A 215 -9.54 12.39 -15.85
C TYR A 215 -10.30 13.56 -16.47
N ALA A 216 -10.93 14.35 -15.62
CA ALA A 216 -11.45 15.66 -15.99
C ALA A 216 -10.33 16.51 -16.65
N PRO A 217 -10.68 17.35 -17.65
CA PRO A 217 -9.72 18.13 -18.40
C PRO A 217 -8.98 19.15 -17.54
N ALA A 218 -9.60 19.62 -16.46
CA ALA A 218 -9.02 20.54 -15.50
C ALA A 218 -8.79 19.85 -14.14
N ALA A 219 -7.63 20.08 -13.56
CA ALA A 219 -7.31 19.82 -12.17
C ALA A 219 -7.77 20.99 -11.28
N THR A 220 -8.19 20.68 -10.06
CA THR A 220 -8.76 21.68 -9.13
C THR A 220 -7.88 21.91 -7.91
N GLY A 221 -7.21 20.88 -7.42
CA GLY A 221 -6.29 20.96 -6.28
C GLY A 221 -4.86 21.27 -6.71
N ASP A 222 -4.03 21.68 -5.76
CA ASP A 222 -2.59 21.90 -5.98
C ASP A 222 -1.76 20.69 -5.49
N ILE A 223 -0.62 20.45 -6.12
CA ILE A 223 0.41 19.53 -5.61
C ILE A 223 1.55 20.37 -5.06
N ARG A 224 1.87 20.17 -3.79
CA ARG A 224 2.99 20.82 -3.09
C ARG A 224 3.98 19.76 -2.63
N VAL A 225 5.24 19.94 -2.99
CA VAL A 225 6.36 19.11 -2.55
C VAL A 225 7.31 19.97 -1.72
N GLU A 226 7.66 19.49 -0.53
CA GLU A 226 8.52 20.17 0.43
C GLU A 226 9.30 19.18 1.31
N GLY A 227 10.18 19.68 2.17
CA GLY A 227 10.93 18.87 3.11
C GLY A 227 11.73 17.77 2.42
N ASP A 228 11.47 16.51 2.80
CA ASP A 228 12.19 15.34 2.30
C ASP A 228 11.83 14.98 0.84
N GLY A 229 10.91 15.73 0.21
CA GLY A 229 10.68 15.65 -1.21
C GLY A 229 9.84 14.44 -1.64
N LEU A 230 10.06 13.96 -2.86
CA LEU A 230 9.36 12.84 -3.48
C LEU A 230 10.37 11.90 -4.14
N ASN A 231 10.40 10.63 -3.71
CA ASN A 231 11.28 9.60 -4.24
C ASN A 231 10.50 8.54 -5.04
N ALA A 232 10.48 8.68 -6.35
CA ALA A 232 9.95 7.70 -7.30
C ALA A 232 11.08 7.01 -8.10
N ALA A 233 12.31 6.98 -7.59
CA ALA A 233 13.47 6.46 -8.32
C ALA A 233 13.37 4.95 -8.62
N THR A 234 12.60 4.20 -7.85
CA THR A 234 12.38 2.75 -8.05
C THR A 234 11.18 2.43 -8.95
N ALA A 235 10.38 3.43 -9.32
CA ALA A 235 9.27 3.28 -10.26
C ALA A 235 9.72 3.69 -11.66
N ASP A 236 9.15 3.07 -12.69
CA ASP A 236 9.48 3.36 -14.09
C ASP A 236 9.01 4.77 -14.45
N HIS A 237 7.81 5.16 -14.01
CA HIS A 237 7.22 6.45 -14.37
C HIS A 237 6.54 7.13 -13.17
N LEU A 238 6.89 8.39 -12.95
CA LEU A 238 6.14 9.34 -12.14
C LEU A 238 5.33 10.31 -13.03
N SER A 239 4.01 10.32 -12.84
CA SER A 239 3.08 11.26 -13.47
C SER A 239 2.44 12.16 -12.41
N LEU A 240 2.53 13.48 -12.60
CA LEU A 240 1.94 14.49 -11.75
C LEU A 240 0.98 15.35 -12.58
N ARG A 241 -0.31 15.37 -12.22
CA ARG A 241 -1.35 16.15 -12.90
C ARG A 241 -2.05 17.06 -11.90
N THR A 242 -1.92 18.37 -12.06
CA THR A 242 -2.39 19.31 -11.03
C THR A 242 -2.83 20.68 -11.55
N ARG A 243 -3.53 21.47 -10.72
CA ARG A 243 -3.86 22.86 -11.03
C ARG A 243 -2.60 23.71 -10.97
N ASN A 244 -1.95 23.76 -9.80
CA ASN A 244 -0.62 24.32 -9.65
C ASN A 244 0.32 23.32 -9.00
N PHE A 245 1.55 23.31 -9.47
CA PHE A 245 2.64 22.56 -8.87
C PHE A 245 3.61 23.51 -8.17
N THR A 246 4.01 23.17 -6.95
CA THR A 246 5.06 23.89 -6.23
C THR A 246 6.02 22.91 -5.58
N ASN A 247 7.31 22.97 -5.95
CA ASN A 247 8.41 22.36 -5.20
C ASN A 247 9.16 23.45 -4.42
N ILE A 248 9.28 23.30 -3.10
CA ILE A 248 9.97 24.24 -2.22
C ILE A 248 11.16 23.58 -1.56
N ALA A 249 12.35 23.99 -2.00
CA ALA A 249 13.62 23.55 -1.41
C ALA A 249 13.64 22.05 -1.06
N SER A 250 13.03 21.22 -1.91
CA SER A 250 13.01 19.76 -1.79
C SER A 250 13.41 19.07 -3.10
N GLU A 251 13.61 17.76 -3.05
CA GLU A 251 14.02 16.97 -4.21
C GLU A 251 12.86 16.14 -4.78
N LEU A 252 12.72 16.13 -6.11
CA LEU A 252 11.90 15.14 -6.83
C LEU A 252 12.81 14.20 -7.61
N ARG A 253 12.70 12.88 -7.36
CA ARG A 253 13.46 11.86 -8.08
C ARG A 253 12.54 10.91 -8.83
N ALA A 254 12.89 10.59 -10.07
CA ALA A 254 12.18 9.63 -10.90
C ALA A 254 13.10 9.03 -11.98
N GLN A 255 12.69 7.94 -12.63
CA GLN A 255 13.34 7.50 -13.87
C GLN A 255 12.80 8.31 -15.06
N HIS A 256 11.48 8.17 -15.29
CA HIS A 256 10.71 9.03 -16.18
C HIS A 256 9.77 9.94 -15.36
N LEU A 257 9.76 11.23 -15.68
CA LEU A 257 8.87 12.22 -15.08
C LEU A 257 7.99 12.89 -16.14
N THR A 258 6.68 12.87 -15.90
CA THR A 258 5.71 13.75 -16.57
C THR A 258 5.03 14.63 -15.52
N LEU A 259 5.21 15.94 -15.60
CA LEU A 259 4.52 16.92 -14.77
C LEU A 259 3.68 17.84 -15.65
N THR A 260 2.38 17.87 -15.39
CA THR A 260 1.41 18.74 -16.04
C THR A 260 0.71 19.58 -14.98
N ALA A 261 0.96 20.89 -15.02
CA ALA A 261 0.21 21.87 -14.24
C ALA A 261 -0.70 22.66 -15.20
N ASP A 262 -2.00 22.75 -14.90
CA ASP A 262 -2.91 23.56 -15.71
C ASP A 262 -2.62 25.06 -15.57
N GLY A 263 -2.03 25.47 -14.43
CA GLY A 263 -1.68 26.85 -14.10
C GLY A 263 -0.16 27.01 -13.87
N LYS A 264 0.22 27.38 -12.65
CA LYS A 264 1.61 27.67 -12.28
C LYS A 264 2.38 26.40 -11.96
N LEU A 265 3.61 26.32 -12.47
CA LEU A 265 4.64 25.38 -12.04
C LEU A 265 5.78 26.20 -11.43
N ALA A 266 5.94 26.09 -10.12
CA ALA A 266 7.01 26.71 -9.36
C ALA A 266 7.98 25.66 -8.83
N ASN A 267 9.28 25.85 -9.02
CA ASN A 267 10.29 24.94 -8.51
C ASN A 267 11.47 25.72 -7.95
N SER A 268 11.66 25.69 -6.63
CA SER A 268 12.85 26.22 -5.97
C SER A 268 13.75 25.11 -5.40
N GLY A 269 13.48 23.87 -5.80
CA GLY A 269 14.21 22.67 -5.37
C GLY A 269 14.88 21.95 -6.54
N ALA A 270 15.29 20.70 -6.29
CA ALA A 270 15.93 19.85 -7.29
C ALA A 270 14.92 18.90 -7.97
N ILE A 271 15.11 18.66 -9.26
CA ILE A 271 14.41 17.61 -10.01
C ILE A 271 15.49 16.74 -10.68
N SER A 272 15.51 15.46 -10.32
CA SER A 272 16.46 14.47 -10.82
C SER A 272 15.70 13.36 -11.55
N ALA A 273 15.78 13.36 -12.88
CA ALA A 273 15.23 12.31 -13.73
C ALA A 273 16.36 11.59 -14.46
N THR A 274 16.46 10.27 -14.35
CA THR A 274 17.57 9.52 -14.98
C THR A 274 17.43 9.40 -16.49
N ASP A 275 16.20 9.35 -17.01
CA ASP A 275 15.94 9.15 -18.44
C ASP A 275 15.24 10.34 -19.09
N THR A 276 14.01 10.65 -18.69
CA THR A 276 13.25 11.75 -19.31
C THR A 276 12.49 12.57 -18.30
N ALA A 277 12.55 13.89 -18.39
CA ALA A 277 11.66 14.81 -17.71
C ALA A 277 10.86 15.65 -18.71
N ARG A 278 9.53 15.61 -18.61
CA ARG A 278 8.61 16.46 -19.35
C ARG A 278 7.81 17.30 -18.36
N LEU A 279 8.05 18.61 -18.36
CA LEU A 279 7.41 19.57 -17.48
C LEU A 279 6.56 20.53 -18.33
N SER A 280 5.29 20.70 -17.97
CA SER A 280 4.38 21.63 -18.66
C SER A 280 3.55 22.41 -17.64
N GLY A 281 3.41 23.71 -17.90
CA GLY A 281 2.65 24.65 -17.09
C GLY A 281 2.33 25.91 -17.90
N GLN A 282 1.23 26.58 -17.62
CA GLN A 282 0.91 27.88 -18.25
C GLN A 282 1.90 28.97 -17.81
N THR A 283 2.42 28.87 -16.59
CA THR A 283 3.46 29.78 -16.09
C THR A 283 4.55 28.97 -15.40
N LEU A 284 5.80 29.17 -15.83
CA LEU A 284 6.98 28.50 -15.28
C LEU A 284 7.79 29.50 -14.45
N THR A 285 8.11 29.14 -13.21
CA THR A 285 8.98 29.91 -12.32
C THR A 285 10.00 29.01 -11.66
N ASN A 286 11.27 29.40 -11.69
CA ASN A 286 12.39 28.75 -11.01
C ASN A 286 12.87 29.67 -9.89
#